data_AF-A0A7W8EHQ4-F1
#
_entry.id   AF-A0A7W8EHQ4-F1
#
_cell.length_a   1.000
_cell.length_b   1.000
_cell.length_c   1.000
_cell.angle_alpha   90.00
_cell.angle_beta   90.00
_cell.angle_gamma   90.00
#
_symmetry.space_group_name_H-M   'P 1'
#
loop_
_entity.id
_entity.type
_entity.pdbx_description
1 polymer ?
#
loop_
_entity_poly.entity_id
_entity_poly.type
_entity_poly.pdbx_seq_one_letter_code
_entity_poly.pdbx_strand_id
1 'polypeptide(L)'
;MPAAAGTETIVLARADQPRAHRPTLERLKREAASSGRPLEEVVKRFATRMAATASPKPTDFEGYDPAVTDPDVTIDGIPYAELIDLRTIAKSEGISYAEAIDRFGSQSSNSRVIDQLNAEFPDEISGVGYVGEHRGLRIGFKGPIPARAVELARTLPMEVTLIGGKGFSADDLRLAQDTVVSWLRSRPEVATMTAYPDEETGQVKVTVQPKVMPGDAEEFKRGLRLPRLDNPHITIEVTLSAEPIAVRSQ
;
A
#
# COMPACT_ATOMS: atom_id res chain seq x y z
N MET A 1 10.58 -20.14 -4.15
CA MET A 1 10.85 -19.69 -5.53
C MET A 1 12.30 -19.25 -5.60
N PRO A 2 13.06 -19.60 -6.64
CA PRO A 2 14.46 -19.19 -6.73
C PRO A 2 14.52 -17.70 -7.06
N ALA A 3 15.29 -16.94 -6.27
CA ALA A 3 15.61 -15.55 -6.56
C ALA A 3 16.29 -15.47 -7.94
N ALA A 4 15.91 -14.48 -8.75
CA ALA A 4 16.63 -14.19 -9.98
C ALA A 4 18.12 -13.97 -9.65
N ALA A 5 19.01 -14.69 -10.33
CA ALA A 5 20.45 -14.59 -10.10
C ALA A 5 20.89 -13.13 -10.30
N GLY A 6 21.27 -12.45 -9.22
CA GLY A 6 21.71 -11.05 -9.25
C GLY A 6 20.97 -10.10 -8.30
N THR A 7 19.91 -10.52 -7.60
CA THR A 7 19.23 -9.66 -6.63
C THR A 7 19.90 -9.67 -5.26
N GLU A 8 20.03 -8.49 -4.65
CA GLU A 8 20.45 -8.31 -3.26
C GLU A 8 19.20 -8.27 -2.37
N THR A 9 19.29 -8.77 -1.13
CA THR A 9 18.19 -8.66 -0.17
C THR A 9 18.70 -8.31 1.21
N ILE A 10 18.11 -7.29 1.82
CA ILE A 10 18.32 -6.91 3.21
C ILE A 10 16.99 -7.06 3.95
N VAL A 11 17.00 -7.85 5.02
CA VAL A 11 15.84 -7.99 5.92
C VAL A 11 16.12 -7.23 7.21
N LEU A 12 15.31 -6.20 7.46
CA LEU A 12 15.26 -5.50 8.73
C LEU A 12 14.20 -6.18 9.61
N ALA A 13 14.64 -7.15 10.41
CA ALA A 13 13.77 -8.00 11.21
C ALA A 13 12.93 -7.17 12.19
N ARG A 14 11.69 -7.64 12.45
CA ARG A 14 10.77 -6.92 13.36
C ARG A 14 11.38 -6.64 14.74
N ALA A 15 12.22 -7.55 15.25
CA ALA A 15 12.84 -7.46 16.57
C ALA A 15 13.85 -6.31 16.71
N ASP A 16 14.50 -5.92 15.61
CA ASP A 16 15.51 -4.87 15.58
C ASP A 16 14.93 -3.50 15.20
N GLN A 17 13.65 -3.49 14.81
CA GLN A 17 12.92 -2.31 14.40
C GLN A 17 12.25 -1.62 15.60
N PRO A 18 12.04 -0.29 15.56
CA PRO A 18 11.41 0.43 16.66
C PRO A 18 10.02 -0.14 16.94
N ARG A 19 9.60 -0.06 18.20
CA ARG A 19 8.19 -0.28 18.56
C ARG A 19 7.44 1.02 18.35
N ALA A 20 6.19 0.93 17.89
CA ALA A 20 5.32 2.09 17.88
C ALA A 20 5.21 2.63 19.31
N HIS A 21 5.61 3.88 19.52
CA HIS A 21 5.60 4.49 20.84
C HIS A 21 4.20 5.00 21.17
N ARG A 22 3.40 4.20 21.87
CA ARG A 22 1.99 4.48 22.17
C ARG A 22 1.64 4.43 23.67
N PRO A 23 2.33 5.20 24.51
CA PRO A 23 2.17 5.10 25.97
C PRO A 23 0.74 5.42 26.44
N THR A 24 0.06 6.35 25.78
CA THR A 24 -1.31 6.75 26.14
C THR A 24 -2.31 5.66 25.78
N LEU A 25 -2.26 5.14 24.55
CA LEU A 25 -3.14 4.06 24.10
C LEU A 25 -2.91 2.79 24.91
N GLU A 26 -1.67 2.44 25.26
CA GLU A 26 -1.37 1.32 26.14
C GLU A 26 -1.95 1.50 27.55
N ARG A 27 -1.93 2.73 28.08
CA ARG A 27 -2.61 3.04 29.34
C ARG A 27 -4.13 2.88 29.20
N LEU A 28 -4.74 3.36 28.11
CA LEU A 28 -6.18 3.25 27.87
C LEU A 28 -6.62 1.79 27.66
N LYS A 29 -5.80 0.95 27.01
CA LYS A 29 -6.01 -0.51 26.92
C LYS A 29 -6.08 -1.16 28.30
N ARG A 30 -5.14 -0.83 29.19
CA ARG A 30 -5.15 -1.32 30.58
C ARG A 30 -6.36 -0.81 31.36
N GLU A 31 -6.73 0.45 31.19
CA GLU A 31 -7.92 1.05 31.82
C GLU A 31 -9.21 0.32 31.37
N ALA A 32 -9.37 0.10 30.07
CA ALA A 32 -10.50 -0.63 29.51
C ALA A 32 -10.62 -2.04 30.09
N ALA A 33 -9.51 -2.78 30.12
CA ALA A 33 -9.46 -4.12 30.72
C ALA A 33 -9.82 -4.11 32.21
N SER A 34 -9.25 -3.18 32.99
CA SER A 34 -9.50 -3.10 34.44
C SER A 34 -10.92 -2.65 34.81
N SER A 35 -11.56 -1.84 33.95
CA SER A 35 -12.90 -1.30 34.18
C SER A 35 -14.03 -2.12 33.56
N GLY A 36 -13.69 -3.16 32.78
CA GLY A 36 -14.67 -3.96 32.03
C GLY A 36 -15.39 -3.16 30.92
N ARG A 37 -14.82 -2.02 30.50
CA ARG A 37 -15.41 -1.17 29.45
C ARG A 37 -14.77 -1.44 28.09
N PRO A 38 -15.51 -1.26 26.99
CA PRO A 38 -14.92 -1.31 25.66
C PRO A 38 -13.81 -0.26 25.51
N LEU A 39 -12.69 -0.63 24.88
CA LEU A 39 -11.58 0.29 24.60
C LEU A 39 -12.05 1.55 23.86
N GLU A 40 -12.98 1.38 22.93
CA GLU A 40 -13.60 2.47 22.18
C GLU A 40 -14.17 3.56 23.09
N GLU A 41 -14.93 3.17 24.13
CA GLU A 41 -15.55 4.11 25.06
C GLU A 41 -14.48 4.88 25.85
N VAL A 42 -13.43 4.18 26.28
CA VAL A 42 -12.33 4.76 27.04
C VAL A 42 -11.53 5.75 26.19
N VAL A 43 -11.24 5.41 24.93
CA VAL A 43 -10.56 6.29 23.97
C VAL A 43 -11.40 7.52 23.66
N LYS A 44 -12.69 7.35 23.37
CA LYS A 44 -13.61 8.47 23.11
C LYS A 44 -13.66 9.45 24.28
N ARG A 45 -13.83 8.95 25.51
CA ARG A 45 -13.86 9.80 26.72
C ARG A 45 -12.54 10.51 26.97
N PHE A 46 -11.41 9.87 26.66
CA PHE A 46 -10.12 10.51 26.75
C PHE A 46 -9.99 11.65 25.73
N ALA A 47 -10.36 11.40 24.47
CA ALA A 47 -10.34 12.40 23.40
C ALA A 47 -11.24 13.62 23.70
N THR A 48 -12.48 13.39 24.17
CA THR A 48 -13.38 14.48 24.57
C THR A 48 -12.81 15.31 25.72
N ARG A 49 -12.18 14.68 26.71
CA ARG A 49 -11.51 15.42 27.81
C ARG A 49 -10.33 16.24 27.31
N MET A 50 -9.52 15.70 26.40
CA MET A 50 -8.41 16.44 25.80
C MET A 50 -8.90 17.66 25.02
N ALA A 51 -9.93 17.49 24.18
CA ALA A 51 -10.50 18.58 23.39
C ALA A 51 -11.08 19.69 24.28
N ALA A 52 -11.72 19.33 25.40
CA ALA A 52 -12.24 20.30 26.37
C ALA A 52 -11.13 21.13 27.06
N THR A 53 -9.88 20.64 27.05
CA THR A 53 -8.72 21.34 27.64
C THR A 53 -7.86 22.09 26.62
N ALA A 54 -8.06 21.88 25.32
CA ALA A 54 -7.35 22.59 24.27
C ALA A 54 -7.92 24.01 24.07
N SER A 55 -7.06 25.01 23.88
CA SER A 55 -7.43 26.40 23.57
C SER A 55 -6.95 26.78 22.16
N PRO A 56 -7.77 27.49 21.35
CA PRO A 56 -9.08 28.04 21.68
C PRO A 56 -10.19 26.98 21.65
N LYS A 57 -11.26 27.21 22.40
CA LYS A 57 -12.40 26.30 22.47
C LYS A 57 -13.07 26.24 21.10
N PRO A 58 -13.38 25.06 20.55
CA PRO A 58 -14.11 24.93 19.29
C PRO A 58 -15.51 25.59 19.27
N THR A 59 -16.01 26.01 20.44
CA THR A 59 -17.31 26.67 20.64
C THR A 59 -17.38 28.10 20.09
N ASP A 60 -16.27 28.66 19.60
CA ASP A 60 -16.22 30.05 19.16
C ASP A 60 -16.65 30.24 17.69
N PHE A 61 -17.08 29.18 17.01
CA PHE A 61 -17.58 29.20 15.63
C PHE A 61 -19.10 28.94 15.56
N GLU A 62 -19.80 29.78 14.80
CA GLU A 62 -21.23 29.63 14.52
C GLU A 62 -21.45 28.35 13.69
N GLY A 63 -22.21 27.39 14.23
CA GLY A 63 -22.47 26.07 13.62
C GLY A 63 -21.74 24.88 14.25
N TYR A 64 -20.92 25.08 15.28
CA TYR A 64 -20.30 23.99 16.04
C TYR A 64 -21.32 23.27 16.94
N ASP A 65 -21.70 22.05 16.56
CA ASP A 65 -22.42 21.12 17.44
C ASP A 65 -21.44 20.08 18.03
N PRO A 66 -21.09 20.17 19.33
CA PRO A 66 -20.20 19.22 19.99
C PRO A 66 -20.78 17.80 20.08
N ALA A 67 -22.08 17.61 19.84
CA ALA A 67 -22.69 16.29 19.78
C ALA A 67 -22.39 15.56 18.46
N VAL A 68 -22.03 16.30 17.40
CA VAL A 68 -21.83 15.78 16.04
C VAL A 68 -20.36 15.87 15.60
N THR A 69 -19.59 16.80 16.16
CA THR A 69 -18.21 17.04 15.73
C THR A 69 -17.23 16.18 16.53
N ASP A 70 -16.46 15.33 15.84
CA ASP A 70 -15.39 14.57 16.47
C ASP A 70 -14.27 15.50 16.96
N PRO A 71 -13.67 15.23 18.14
CA PRO A 71 -12.61 16.06 18.67
C PRO A 71 -11.37 16.03 17.76
N ASP A 72 -10.90 17.22 17.37
CA ASP A 72 -9.63 17.40 16.66
C ASP A 72 -8.46 17.29 17.65
N VAL A 73 -8.13 16.05 18.02
CA VAL A 73 -7.04 15.74 18.93
C VAL A 73 -6.19 14.61 18.38
N THR A 74 -4.91 14.61 18.74
CA THR A 74 -3.97 13.54 18.40
C THR A 74 -3.60 12.77 19.66
N ILE A 75 -3.69 11.43 19.61
CA ILE A 75 -3.30 10.53 20.71
C ILE A 75 -2.13 9.68 20.23
N ASP A 76 -0.97 9.82 20.89
CA ASP A 76 0.27 9.10 20.54
C ASP A 76 0.65 9.21 19.05
N GLY A 77 0.44 10.38 18.44
CA GLY A 77 0.74 10.64 17.03
C GLY A 77 -0.34 10.19 16.04
N ILE A 78 -1.47 9.64 16.51
CA ILE A 78 -2.61 9.23 15.69
C ILE A 78 -3.77 10.23 15.87
N PRO A 79 -4.23 10.91 14.80
CA PRO A 79 -5.45 11.72 14.84
C PRO A 79 -6.64 10.89 15.32
N TYR A 80 -7.52 11.49 16.13
CA TYR A 80 -8.70 10.79 16.65
C TYR A 80 -9.65 10.31 15.54
N ALA A 81 -9.75 11.06 14.44
CA ALA A 81 -10.48 10.62 13.25
C ALA A 81 -9.91 9.30 12.69
N GLU A 82 -8.59 9.16 12.59
CA GLU A 82 -7.97 7.89 12.17
C GLU A 82 -8.27 6.77 13.18
N LEU A 83 -8.28 7.06 14.48
CA LEU A 83 -8.69 6.09 15.50
C LEU A 83 -10.15 5.62 15.32
N ILE A 84 -11.04 6.47 14.82
CA ILE A 84 -12.41 6.08 14.44
C ILE A 84 -12.38 5.19 13.20
N ASP A 85 -11.59 5.52 12.19
CA ASP A 85 -11.47 4.70 10.98
C ASP A 85 -10.96 3.29 11.32
N LEU A 86 -10.00 3.18 12.24
CA LEU A 86 -9.51 1.88 12.73
C LEU A 86 -10.60 1.04 13.40
N ARG A 87 -11.64 1.66 13.98
CA ARG A 87 -12.81 0.93 14.49
C ARG A 87 -13.62 0.33 13.36
N THR A 88 -13.80 1.06 12.27
CA THR A 88 -14.50 0.57 11.07
C THR A 88 -13.72 -0.60 10.48
N ILE A 89 -12.39 -0.47 10.36
CA ILE A 89 -11.50 -1.56 9.93
C ILE A 89 -11.60 -2.77 10.86
N ALA A 90 -11.60 -2.56 12.19
CA ALA A 90 -11.72 -3.65 13.14
C ALA A 90 -13.00 -4.48 12.91
N LYS A 91 -14.12 -3.80 12.63
CA LYS A 91 -15.41 -4.45 12.34
C LYS A 91 -15.41 -5.18 11.01
N SER A 92 -14.85 -4.59 9.94
CA SER A 92 -14.82 -5.22 8.62
C SER A 92 -13.92 -6.45 8.58
N GLU A 93 -12.79 -6.39 9.28
CA GLU A 93 -11.80 -7.48 9.37
C GLU A 93 -12.15 -8.53 10.43
N GLY A 94 -13.17 -8.29 11.27
CA GLY A 94 -13.53 -9.18 12.37
C GLY A 94 -12.47 -9.29 13.47
N ILE A 95 -11.64 -8.25 13.64
CA ILE A 95 -10.58 -8.18 14.65
C ILE A 95 -10.97 -7.25 15.80
N SER A 96 -10.23 -7.32 16.91
CA SER A 96 -10.44 -6.39 18.02
C SER A 96 -9.99 -4.97 17.66
N TYR A 97 -10.59 -3.95 18.27
CA TYR A 97 -10.15 -2.57 18.07
C TYR A 97 -8.70 -2.34 18.52
N ALA A 98 -8.24 -3.04 19.57
CA ALA A 98 -6.85 -3.01 20.00
C ALA A 98 -5.91 -3.57 18.93
N GLU A 99 -6.28 -4.70 18.31
CA GLU A 99 -5.52 -5.30 17.21
C GLU A 99 -5.49 -4.38 15.98
N ALA A 100 -6.60 -3.71 15.65
CA ALA A 100 -6.64 -2.74 14.56
C ALA A 100 -5.70 -1.55 14.83
N ILE A 101 -5.69 -1.01 16.06
CA ILE A 101 -4.71 0.01 16.47
C ILE A 101 -3.29 -0.53 16.28
N ASP A 102 -3.00 -1.75 16.73
CA ASP A 102 -1.66 -2.32 16.68
C ASP A 102 -1.15 -2.56 15.25
N ARG A 103 -2.01 -3.06 14.36
CA ARG A 103 -1.66 -3.29 12.95
C ARG A 103 -1.61 -2.00 12.12
N PHE A 104 -2.60 -1.13 12.28
CA PHE A 104 -2.86 -0.06 11.32
C PHE A 104 -2.58 1.35 11.87
N GLY A 105 -2.45 1.52 13.19
CA GLY A 105 -2.26 2.84 13.81
C GLY A 105 -0.92 3.54 13.51
N SER A 106 -0.06 2.93 12.69
CA SER A 106 1.15 3.59 12.19
C SER A 106 1.07 3.86 10.68
N GLN A 107 -0.03 3.52 10.01
CA GLN A 107 -0.15 3.63 8.55
C GLN A 107 0.18 5.02 8.05
N SER A 108 -0.40 6.09 8.62
CA SER A 108 -0.11 7.47 8.19
C SER A 108 1.37 7.83 8.36
N SER A 109 2.00 7.45 9.47
CA SER A 109 3.45 7.68 9.64
C SER A 109 4.31 6.84 8.69
N ASN A 110 3.88 5.61 8.38
CA ASN A 110 4.57 4.74 7.45
C ASN A 110 4.47 5.28 6.02
N SER A 111 3.28 5.76 5.63
CA SER A 111 3.04 6.39 4.32
C SER A 111 3.96 7.56 4.10
N ARG A 112 4.22 8.42 5.10
CA ARG A 112 5.19 9.52 4.96
C ARG A 112 6.61 9.05 4.64
N VAL A 113 7.05 7.93 5.24
CA VAL A 113 8.35 7.33 4.94
C VAL A 113 8.36 6.74 3.53
N ILE A 114 7.27 6.10 3.12
CA ILE A 114 7.10 5.58 1.75
C ILE A 114 7.10 6.71 0.72
N ASP A 115 6.39 7.81 0.98
CA ASP A 115 6.38 9.01 0.14
C ASP A 115 7.77 9.62 0.03
N GLN A 116 8.52 9.67 1.15
CA GLN A 116 9.90 10.13 1.15
C GLN A 116 10.81 9.21 0.33
N LEU A 117 10.66 7.89 0.44
CA LEU A 117 11.40 6.92 -0.39
C LEU A 117 11.10 7.11 -1.88
N ASN A 118 9.82 7.28 -2.24
CA ASN A 118 9.41 7.54 -3.62
C ASN A 118 9.97 8.87 -4.15
N ALA A 119 10.02 9.91 -3.31
CA ALA A 119 10.55 11.21 -3.69
C ALA A 119 12.08 11.25 -3.81
N GLU A 120 12.79 10.51 -2.94
CA GLU A 120 14.26 10.44 -2.97
C GLU A 120 14.79 9.49 -4.06
N PHE A 121 14.03 8.46 -4.44
CA PHE A 121 14.45 7.41 -5.38
C PHE A 121 13.44 7.15 -6.52
N PRO A 122 12.95 8.18 -7.23
CA PRO A 122 11.86 8.03 -8.21
C PRO A 122 12.22 7.08 -9.37
N ASP A 123 13.45 7.19 -9.89
CA ASP A 123 13.91 6.39 -11.03
C ASP A 123 14.51 5.03 -10.62
N GLU A 124 14.66 4.79 -9.31
CA GLU A 124 15.30 3.61 -8.76
C GLU A 124 14.31 2.67 -8.07
N ILE A 125 13.24 3.18 -7.47
CA ILE A 125 12.28 2.34 -6.76
C ILE A 125 11.50 1.47 -7.76
N SER A 126 11.46 0.16 -7.52
CA SER A 126 10.75 -0.79 -8.37
C SER A 126 9.32 -1.06 -7.89
N GLY A 127 8.94 -0.57 -6.72
CA GLY A 127 7.68 -0.86 -6.07
C GLY A 127 7.76 -0.98 -4.55
N VAL A 128 6.61 -0.76 -3.90
CA VAL A 128 6.44 -0.85 -2.45
C VAL A 128 5.14 -1.58 -2.15
N GLY A 129 5.22 -2.65 -1.34
CA GLY A 129 4.06 -3.48 -1.01
C GLY A 129 4.05 -3.91 0.44
N TYR A 130 2.87 -3.88 1.06
CA TYR A 130 2.68 -4.50 2.37
C TYR A 130 2.68 -6.03 2.25
N VAL A 131 3.26 -6.72 3.23
CA VAL A 131 3.30 -8.18 3.30
C VAL A 131 2.71 -8.68 4.62
N GLY A 132 2.19 -9.91 4.61
CA GLY A 132 1.68 -10.59 5.80
C GLY A 132 0.60 -9.80 6.55
N GLU A 133 -0.48 -9.40 5.86
CA GLU A 133 -1.59 -8.61 6.45
C GLU A 133 -1.13 -7.29 7.11
N HIS A 134 -0.32 -6.50 6.39
CA HIS A 134 0.24 -5.22 6.86
C HIS A 134 1.21 -5.32 8.05
N ARG A 135 1.79 -6.51 8.30
CA ARG A 135 2.79 -6.72 9.36
C ARG A 135 4.23 -6.42 8.92
N GLY A 136 4.45 -6.29 7.62
CA GLY A 136 5.73 -5.87 7.08
C GLY A 136 5.60 -5.10 5.78
N LEU A 137 6.72 -4.56 5.33
CA LEU A 137 6.85 -3.81 4.09
C LEU A 137 7.92 -4.43 3.23
N ARG A 138 7.66 -4.55 1.93
CA ARG A 138 8.64 -4.90 0.92
C ARG A 138 8.88 -3.71 0.02
N ILE A 139 10.14 -3.39 -0.24
CA ILE A 139 10.57 -2.29 -1.09
C ILE A 139 11.58 -2.84 -2.09
N GLY A 140 11.35 -2.63 -3.38
CA GLY A 140 12.26 -3.04 -4.45
C GLY A 140 13.02 -1.88 -5.07
N PHE A 141 14.22 -2.16 -5.58
CA PHE A 141 15.07 -1.21 -6.30
C PHE A 141 15.58 -1.82 -7.61
N LYS A 142 15.64 -0.98 -8.64
CA LYS A 142 16.23 -1.24 -9.95
C LYS A 142 17.70 -1.62 -9.82
N GLY A 143 18.48 -0.74 -9.21
CA GLY A 143 19.89 -0.96 -8.88
C GLY A 143 20.11 -1.53 -7.47
N PRO A 144 21.35 -1.44 -6.95
CA PRO A 144 21.69 -1.81 -5.57
C PRO A 144 20.82 -1.07 -4.54
N ILE A 145 20.69 -1.62 -3.34
CA ILE A 145 19.88 -0.98 -2.28
C ILE A 145 20.60 0.29 -1.80
N PRO A 146 20.00 1.50 -1.93
CA PRO A 146 20.63 2.71 -1.46
C PRO A 146 20.79 2.69 0.08
N ALA A 147 21.97 3.05 0.58
CA ALA A 147 22.22 3.10 2.03
C ALA A 147 21.19 3.98 2.77
N ARG A 148 20.82 5.10 2.15
CA ARG A 148 19.79 6.02 2.66
C ARG A 148 18.40 5.39 2.73
N ALA A 149 18.05 4.50 1.80
CA ALA A 149 16.80 3.75 1.87
C ALA A 149 16.78 2.79 3.07
N VAL A 150 17.93 2.18 3.41
CA VAL A 150 18.06 1.36 4.63
C VAL A 150 17.85 2.22 5.88
N GLU A 151 18.41 3.43 5.93
CA GLU A 151 18.22 4.36 7.05
C GLU A 151 16.75 4.73 7.25
N LEU A 152 16.03 5.07 6.18
CA LEU A 152 14.61 5.39 6.22
C LEU A 152 13.79 4.16 6.64
N ALA A 153 14.10 2.99 6.08
CA ALA A 153 13.40 1.75 6.44
C ALA A 153 13.58 1.35 7.91
N ARG A 154 14.70 1.74 8.56
CA ARG A 154 14.94 1.51 10.00
C ARG A 154 14.08 2.36 10.93
N THR A 155 13.39 3.38 10.42
CA THR A 155 12.46 4.17 11.25
C THR A 155 11.07 3.57 11.32
N LEU A 156 10.77 2.57 10.48
CA LEU A 156 9.45 1.96 10.40
C LEU A 156 9.23 0.96 11.54
N PRO A 157 8.08 1.01 12.23
CA PRO A 157 7.79 0.10 13.34
C PRO A 157 7.27 -1.27 12.86
N MET A 158 7.90 -1.85 11.85
CA MET A 158 7.52 -3.15 11.27
C MET A 158 8.73 -3.83 10.62
N GLU A 159 8.58 -5.10 10.25
CA GLU A 159 9.60 -5.78 9.43
C GLU A 159 9.67 -5.14 8.05
N VAL A 160 10.89 -4.94 7.53
CA VAL A 160 11.08 -4.40 6.18
C VAL A 160 12.03 -5.29 5.38
N THR A 161 11.61 -5.70 4.20
CA THR A 161 12.44 -6.41 3.22
C THR A 161 12.80 -5.47 2.07
N LEU A 162 14.08 -5.13 1.94
CA LEU A 162 14.61 -4.34 0.83
C LEU A 162 15.22 -5.30 -0.20
N ILE A 163 14.89 -5.13 -1.47
CA ILE A 163 15.37 -5.97 -2.56
C ILE A 163 16.04 -5.08 -3.61
N GLY A 164 17.31 -5.28 -3.89
CA GLY A 164 18.06 -4.57 -4.93
C GLY A 164 18.32 -5.43 -6.15
N GLY A 165 18.75 -4.78 -7.24
CA GLY A 165 19.20 -5.44 -8.47
C GLY A 165 18.08 -6.02 -9.31
N LYS A 166 16.86 -5.46 -9.23
CA LYS A 166 15.71 -5.97 -10.00
C LYS A 166 15.80 -5.64 -11.49
N GLY A 167 16.61 -4.65 -11.86
CA GLY A 167 16.84 -4.26 -13.24
C GLY A 167 15.74 -3.39 -13.86
N PHE A 168 14.68 -3.06 -13.10
CA PHE A 168 13.61 -2.14 -13.51
C PHE A 168 13.14 -1.28 -12.34
N SER A 169 12.66 -0.08 -12.64
CA SER A 169 11.90 0.78 -11.72
C SER A 169 10.38 0.66 -11.97
N ALA A 170 9.58 1.25 -11.08
CA ALA A 170 8.13 1.35 -11.24
C ALA A 170 7.78 2.18 -12.49
N ASP A 171 8.57 3.21 -12.78
CA ASP A 171 8.42 4.03 -13.99
C ASP A 171 8.78 3.26 -15.27
N ASP A 172 9.83 2.42 -15.25
CA ASP A 172 10.13 1.52 -16.37
C ASP A 172 8.94 0.58 -16.64
N LEU A 173 8.33 0.02 -15.58
CA LEU A 173 7.16 -0.86 -15.69
C LEU A 173 5.93 -0.15 -16.22
N ARG A 174 5.67 1.08 -15.76
CA ARG A 174 4.57 1.92 -16.24
C ARG A 174 4.73 2.28 -17.71
N LEU A 175 5.94 2.65 -18.12
CA LEU A 175 6.26 2.92 -19.53
C LEU A 175 6.05 1.67 -20.41
N ALA A 176 6.48 0.50 -19.93
CA ALA A 176 6.26 -0.77 -20.62
C ALA A 176 4.76 -1.09 -20.75
N GLN A 177 3.99 -0.90 -19.68
CA GLN A 177 2.53 -1.06 -19.68
C GLN A 177 1.87 -0.13 -20.72
N ASP A 178 2.21 1.17 -20.70
CA ASP A 178 1.65 2.16 -21.64
C ASP A 178 1.98 1.80 -23.10
N THR A 179 3.20 1.34 -23.35
CA THR A 179 3.65 0.88 -24.67
C THR A 179 2.81 -0.30 -25.15
N VAL A 180 2.58 -1.30 -24.29
CA VAL A 180 1.79 -2.50 -24.62
C VAL A 180 0.32 -2.16 -24.81
N VAL A 181 -0.26 -1.32 -23.95
CA VAL A 181 -1.66 -0.88 -24.05
C VAL A 181 -1.89 -0.09 -25.33
N SER A 182 -1.00 0.85 -25.66
CA SER A 182 -1.08 1.63 -26.90
C SER A 182 -1.01 0.73 -28.14
N TRP A 183 -0.08 -0.23 -28.13
CA TRP A 183 0.05 -1.22 -29.20
C TRP A 183 -1.23 -2.05 -29.38
N LEU A 184 -1.73 -2.66 -28.30
CA LEU A 184 -2.90 -3.53 -28.35
C LEU A 184 -4.18 -2.78 -28.72
N ARG A 185 -4.32 -1.50 -28.35
CA ARG A 185 -5.44 -0.66 -28.76
C ARG A 185 -5.51 -0.44 -30.27
N SER A 186 -4.36 -0.49 -30.96
CA SER A 186 -4.31 -0.37 -32.43
C SER A 186 -4.69 -1.66 -33.15
N ARG A 187 -4.88 -2.78 -32.44
CA ARG A 187 -5.14 -4.09 -33.04
C ARG A 187 -6.61 -4.27 -33.39
N PRO A 188 -6.98 -4.52 -34.67
CA PRO A 188 -8.37 -4.67 -35.07
C PRO A 188 -9.07 -5.87 -34.43
N GLU A 189 -8.33 -6.91 -34.04
CA GLU A 189 -8.83 -8.14 -33.42
C GLU A 189 -9.12 -8.01 -31.92
N VAL A 190 -8.63 -6.95 -31.26
CA VAL A 190 -8.84 -6.70 -29.83
C VAL A 190 -10.12 -5.88 -29.63
N ALA A 191 -11.04 -6.38 -28.79
CA ALA A 191 -12.25 -5.65 -28.41
C ALA A 191 -11.96 -4.69 -27.25
N THR A 192 -11.33 -5.20 -26.20
CA THR A 192 -10.90 -4.45 -25.02
C THR A 192 -9.75 -5.18 -24.33
N MET A 193 -9.10 -4.52 -23.37
CA MET A 193 -8.02 -5.09 -22.58
C MET A 193 -7.96 -4.47 -21.20
N THR A 194 -7.36 -5.17 -20.26
CA THR A 194 -6.82 -4.60 -19.01
C THR A 194 -5.37 -4.98 -18.89
N ALA A 195 -4.55 -4.07 -18.36
CA ALA A 195 -3.13 -4.30 -18.13
C ALA A 195 -2.77 -3.79 -16.74
N TYR A 196 -1.99 -4.55 -16.00
CA TYR A 196 -1.49 -4.17 -14.68
C TYR A 196 -0.02 -4.56 -14.55
N PRO A 197 0.82 -3.68 -13.98
CA PRO A 197 2.20 -4.02 -13.68
C PRO A 197 2.25 -4.88 -12.42
N ASP A 198 3.09 -5.91 -12.45
CA ASP A 198 3.50 -6.70 -11.30
C ASP A 198 4.89 -6.24 -10.88
N GLU A 199 4.90 -5.33 -9.91
CA GLU A 199 6.11 -4.75 -9.35
C GLU A 199 7.01 -5.79 -8.69
N GLU A 200 6.49 -6.95 -8.26
CA GLU A 200 7.29 -8.00 -7.64
C GLU A 200 8.16 -8.70 -8.69
N THR A 201 7.55 -9.08 -9.82
CA THR A 201 8.18 -9.93 -10.83
C THR A 201 8.73 -9.20 -12.04
N GLY A 202 8.38 -7.92 -12.24
CA GLY A 202 8.74 -7.19 -13.44
C GLY A 202 7.89 -7.58 -14.64
N GLN A 203 6.66 -8.05 -14.40
CA GLN A 203 5.75 -8.49 -15.44
C GLN A 203 4.67 -7.45 -15.71
N VAL A 204 4.40 -7.16 -16.98
CA VAL A 204 3.17 -6.48 -17.38
C VAL A 204 2.15 -7.56 -17.69
N LYS A 205 1.16 -7.73 -16.80
CA LYS A 205 0.08 -8.72 -16.96
C LYS A 205 -1.06 -8.09 -17.73
N VAL A 206 -1.38 -8.67 -18.88
CA VAL A 206 -2.42 -8.16 -19.77
C VAL A 206 -3.48 -9.21 -19.99
N THR A 207 -4.73 -8.83 -19.74
CA THR A 207 -5.90 -9.62 -20.10
C THR A 207 -6.55 -8.98 -21.31
N VAL A 208 -6.58 -9.71 -22.42
CA VAL A 208 -7.15 -9.27 -23.70
C VAL A 208 -8.50 -9.94 -23.92
N GLN A 209 -9.51 -9.16 -24.31
CA GLN A 209 -10.77 -9.68 -24.83
C GLN A 209 -10.76 -9.56 -26.36
N PRO A 210 -10.73 -10.69 -27.09
CA PRO A 210 -10.86 -10.69 -28.54
C PRO A 210 -12.27 -10.27 -28.99
N LYS A 211 -12.39 -9.65 -30.17
CA LYS A 211 -13.72 -9.41 -30.79
C LYS A 211 -14.42 -10.70 -31.19
N VAL A 212 -13.64 -11.68 -31.62
CA VAL A 212 -14.07 -13.03 -31.95
C VAL A 212 -13.15 -13.97 -31.20
N MET A 213 -13.72 -14.86 -30.40
CA MET A 213 -12.92 -15.79 -29.61
C MET A 213 -12.13 -16.72 -30.55
N PRO A 214 -10.79 -16.76 -30.45
CA PRO A 214 -9.98 -17.59 -31.33
C PRO A 214 -10.14 -19.07 -30.95
N GLY A 215 -10.09 -19.96 -31.96
CA GLY A 215 -10.03 -21.40 -31.74
C GLY A 215 -8.70 -21.87 -31.15
N ASP A 216 -7.62 -21.12 -31.38
CA ASP A 216 -6.30 -21.33 -30.78
C ASP A 216 -5.83 -20.03 -30.08
N ALA A 217 -5.75 -20.08 -28.75
CA ALA A 217 -5.35 -18.95 -27.93
C ALA A 217 -3.87 -18.57 -28.10
N GLU A 218 -2.99 -19.54 -28.30
CA GLU A 218 -1.54 -19.29 -28.41
C GLU A 218 -1.18 -18.76 -29.80
N GLU A 219 -1.85 -19.25 -30.85
CA GLU A 219 -1.75 -18.64 -32.17
C GLU A 219 -2.23 -17.19 -32.16
N PHE A 220 -3.36 -16.90 -31.50
CA PHE A 220 -3.85 -15.54 -31.34
C PHE A 220 -2.84 -14.65 -30.62
N LYS A 221 -2.29 -15.08 -29.47
CA LYS A 221 -1.27 -14.32 -28.73
C LYS A 221 -0.03 -14.05 -29.57
N ARG A 222 0.47 -15.02 -30.33
CA ARG A 222 1.58 -14.82 -31.29
C ARG A 222 1.22 -13.81 -32.38
N GLY A 223 -0.03 -13.85 -32.86
CA GLY A 223 -0.57 -12.93 -33.86
C GLY A 223 -0.63 -11.46 -33.41
N LEU A 224 -0.73 -11.20 -32.11
CA LEU A 224 -0.71 -9.84 -31.54
C LEU A 224 0.61 -9.11 -31.78
N ARG A 225 1.72 -9.86 -32.03
CA ARG A 225 3.06 -9.33 -32.29
C ARG A 225 3.45 -8.22 -31.32
N LEU A 226 3.48 -8.55 -30.03
CA LEU A 226 3.78 -7.59 -28.97
C LEU A 226 5.07 -6.81 -29.24
N PRO A 227 5.13 -5.52 -28.84
CA PRO A 227 6.31 -4.70 -29.03
C PRO A 227 7.49 -5.27 -28.24
N ARG A 228 8.69 -5.10 -28.78
CA ARG A 228 9.92 -5.37 -28.02
C ARG A 228 10.10 -4.23 -27.02
N LEU A 229 10.26 -4.58 -25.75
CA LEU A 229 10.54 -3.61 -24.69
C LEU A 229 12.04 -3.30 -24.64
N ASP A 230 12.36 -2.06 -24.26
CA ASP A 230 13.75 -1.60 -24.15
C ASP A 230 14.46 -2.23 -22.95
N ASN A 231 13.74 -2.45 -21.85
CA ASN A 231 14.28 -3.07 -20.65
C ASN A 231 14.14 -4.61 -20.71
N PRO A 232 15.25 -5.37 -20.79
CA PRO A 232 15.21 -6.83 -20.88
C PRO A 232 14.75 -7.53 -19.58
N HIS A 233 14.70 -6.81 -18.46
CA HIS A 233 14.21 -7.33 -17.19
C HIS A 233 12.68 -7.26 -17.06
N ILE A 234 12.01 -6.57 -17.99
CA ILE A 234 10.54 -6.49 -18.03
C ILE A 234 10.01 -7.49 -19.05
N THR A 235 9.00 -8.24 -18.65
CA THR A 235 8.34 -9.23 -19.52
C THR A 235 6.84 -8.96 -19.61
N ILE A 236 6.20 -9.47 -20.67
CA ILE A 236 4.76 -9.29 -20.89
C ILE A 236 4.09 -10.65 -20.81
N GLU A 237 3.08 -10.76 -19.95
CA GLU A 237 2.24 -11.94 -19.85
C GLU A 237 0.86 -11.62 -20.42
N VAL A 238 0.41 -12.38 -21.40
CA VAL A 238 -0.91 -12.18 -22.02
C VAL A 238 -1.84 -13.35 -21.73
N THR A 239 -3.01 -13.03 -21.21
CA THR A 239 -4.13 -13.94 -21.00
C THR A 239 -5.34 -13.50 -21.82
N LEU A 240 -6.21 -14.44 -22.18
CA LEU A 240 -7.43 -14.14 -22.93
C LEU A 240 -8.65 -14.26 -22.01
N SER A 241 -9.59 -13.33 -22.14
CA SER A 241 -10.89 -13.39 -21.47
C SER A 241 -12.00 -13.61 -22.49
N ALA A 242 -12.87 -14.59 -22.21
CA ALA A 242 -14.14 -14.75 -22.91
C ALA A 242 -15.23 -13.83 -22.31
N GLU A 243 -15.09 -13.45 -21.05
CA GLU A 243 -16.02 -12.58 -20.35
C GLU A 243 -15.75 -11.10 -20.68
N PRO A 244 -16.80 -10.25 -20.73
CA PRO A 244 -16.65 -8.80 -20.83
C PRO A 244 -15.71 -8.28 -19.75
N ILE A 245 -14.59 -7.70 -20.15
CA ILE A 245 -13.67 -7.09 -19.21
C ILE A 245 -14.28 -5.75 -18.78
N ALA A 246 -14.61 -5.61 -17.50
CA ALA A 246 -15.09 -4.35 -16.96
C ALA A 246 -14.00 -3.29 -17.13
N VAL A 247 -14.27 -2.28 -17.96
CA VAL A 247 -13.44 -1.08 -18.03
C VAL A 247 -13.69 -0.31 -16.74
N ARG A 248 -12.75 -0.38 -15.79
CA ARG A 248 -12.77 0.57 -14.67
C ARG A 248 -12.47 1.95 -15.27
N SER A 249 -13.51 2.78 -15.38
CA SER A 249 -13.36 4.21 -15.67
C SER A 249 -12.42 4.80 -14.62
N GLN A 250 -11.31 5.37 -15.08
CA GLN A 250 -10.42 6.20 -14.26
C GLN A 250 -11.11 7.54 -13.96
#